data_AF-A0A836JE23-F1
#
_entry.id   AF-A0A836JE23-F1
#
_cell.length_a   1.000
_cell.length_b   1.000
_cell.length_c   1.000
_cell.angle_alpha   90.00
_cell.angle_beta   90.00
_cell.angle_gamma   90.00
#
_symmetry.space_group_name_H-M   'P 1'
#
loop_
_entity.id
_entity.type
_entity.pdbx_description
1 polymer ?
#
loop_
_entity_poly.entity_id
_entity_poly.type
_entity_poly.pdbx_seq_one_letter_code
_entity_poly.pdbx_strand_id
1 'polypeptide(L)'
;SSKTSSFCEIRRILRHTMMNHRRRSNNFTYVSSCVKYMIFMLNFVFWLFGGLLIGVGLYAFLDKWQATGSVRVENVYDVVLNISLVMLIAGGVVFVVSFAGCVGALRENTCLLKFYSLCLLVFFLLEMGVAIVGFVFPHTLQSILEESFTDKIIQTYREDPDLQNFIDFAQQEFKCCGLSQEGYLDWGKNEYFNCTSPSVERCGVPFSCCINATDISSGLVNIMCGYKVQMLPVSEASKKVWTSGCIEIVRSWAERNLYTIAGIALGIALSQLFVIYLAKTLEGQIELQKSRLQATYRYQIHSATNRQVASGGRSRGSQDTETNINARMALLVLFAISLYILCILSLIKLVLYFKNFFHMYVSKG
;
A
#
# COMPACT_ATOMS: atom_id res chain seq x y z
N SER A 1 49.83 13.45 48.48
CA SER A 1 48.87 12.36 48.77
C SER A 1 47.42 12.83 48.89
N SER A 2 47.11 13.99 49.50
CA SER A 2 45.73 14.46 49.74
C SER A 2 44.91 14.87 48.48
N LYS A 3 45.52 15.50 47.46
CA LYS A 3 44.78 16.00 46.27
C LYS A 3 44.26 14.91 45.33
N THR A 4 44.92 13.76 45.26
CA THR A 4 44.51 12.62 44.40
C THR A 4 43.30 11.87 44.95
N SER A 5 43.13 11.83 46.28
CA SER A 5 41.95 11.24 46.93
C SER A 5 40.67 12.03 46.59
N SER A 6 40.75 13.37 46.68
CA SER A 6 39.61 14.26 46.38
C SER A 6 39.14 14.14 44.92
N PHE A 7 40.07 14.02 43.95
CA PHE A 7 39.73 13.87 42.53
C PHE A 7 39.01 12.55 42.21
N CYS A 8 39.37 11.47 42.91
CA CYS A 8 38.74 10.16 42.73
C CYS A 8 37.32 10.14 43.34
N GLU A 9 37.14 10.77 44.50
CA GLU A 9 35.84 10.98 45.15
C GLU A 9 34.91 11.82 44.26
N ILE A 10 35.42 12.91 43.68
CA ILE A 10 34.71 13.79 42.74
C ILE A 10 34.26 13.02 41.51
N ARG A 11 35.13 12.20 40.91
CA ARG A 11 34.80 11.37 39.73
C ARG A 11 33.77 10.28 40.06
N ARG A 12 33.71 9.81 41.31
CA ARG A 12 32.73 8.84 41.82
C ARG A 12 31.37 9.50 42.08
N ILE A 13 31.35 10.68 42.68
CA ILE A 13 30.14 11.49 42.93
C ILE A 13 29.53 12.01 41.61
N LEU A 14 30.33 12.51 40.67
CA LEU A 14 29.87 12.87 39.32
C LEU A 14 29.25 11.67 38.59
N ARG A 15 29.87 10.48 38.67
CA ARG A 15 29.29 9.25 38.12
C ARG A 15 27.96 8.89 38.78
N HIS A 16 27.86 8.95 40.10
CA HIS A 16 26.63 8.63 40.82
C HIS A 16 25.51 9.64 40.54
N THR A 17 25.83 10.93 40.46
CA THR A 17 24.85 11.99 40.21
C THR A 17 24.37 11.95 38.75
N MET A 18 25.27 11.69 37.80
CA MET A 18 24.89 11.44 36.40
C MET A 18 24.06 10.16 36.24
N MET A 19 24.38 9.07 36.95
CA MET A 19 23.60 7.83 36.89
C MET A 19 22.21 7.94 37.55
N ASN A 20 22.09 8.61 38.70
CA ASN A 20 20.80 8.87 39.34
C ASN A 20 19.94 9.84 38.52
N HIS A 21 20.54 10.81 37.82
CA HIS A 21 19.79 11.69 36.93
C HIS A 21 19.41 11.02 35.59
N ARG A 22 20.22 10.08 35.08
CA ARG A 22 19.83 9.18 33.97
C ARG A 22 18.57 8.40 34.33
N ARG A 23 18.45 7.92 35.57
CA ARG A 23 17.20 7.29 36.06
C ARG A 23 16.02 8.26 36.17
N ARG A 24 16.23 9.53 36.56
CA ARG A 24 15.14 10.51 36.71
C ARG A 24 14.68 11.14 35.38
N SER A 25 15.57 11.25 34.40
CA SER A 25 15.25 11.66 33.02
C SER A 25 14.42 10.63 32.27
N ASN A 26 14.47 9.35 32.67
CA ASN A 26 13.70 8.29 32.03
C ASN A 26 12.18 8.39 32.27
N ASN A 27 11.73 9.26 33.20
CA ASN A 27 10.32 9.36 33.57
C ASN A 27 9.61 10.61 33.02
N PHE A 28 10.30 11.47 32.26
CA PHE A 28 9.70 12.68 31.67
C PHE A 28 10.01 12.74 30.17
N THR A 29 9.30 11.94 29.39
CA THR A 29 9.28 12.05 27.93
C THR A 29 8.32 13.15 27.52
N TYR A 30 8.80 14.16 26.79
CA TYR A 30 7.97 15.21 26.17
C TYR A 30 7.21 14.70 24.92
N VAL A 31 7.44 13.45 24.56
CA VAL A 31 6.79 12.76 23.45
C VAL A 31 5.40 12.30 23.90
N SER A 32 4.37 12.66 23.16
CA SER A 32 3.01 12.20 23.45
C SER A 32 2.92 10.69 23.22
N SER A 33 2.72 9.92 24.29
CA SER A 33 2.56 8.46 24.22
C SER A 33 1.46 8.06 23.24
N CYS A 34 0.37 8.83 23.16
CA CYS A 34 -0.73 8.57 22.23
C CYS A 34 -0.27 8.57 20.76
N VAL A 35 0.49 9.59 20.35
CA VAL A 35 1.04 9.69 18.98
C VAL A 35 1.99 8.54 18.68
N LYS A 36 2.88 8.22 19.62
CA LYS A 36 3.85 7.12 19.50
C LYS A 36 3.17 5.78 19.26
N TYR A 37 2.19 5.42 20.09
CA TYR A 37 1.48 4.16 19.97
C TYR A 37 0.55 4.11 18.76
N MET A 38 -0.05 5.25 18.37
CA MET A 38 -0.87 5.30 17.16
C MET A 38 -0.04 5.05 15.91
N ILE A 39 1.10 5.74 15.72
CA ILE A 39 1.99 5.49 14.58
C ILE A 39 2.49 4.05 14.58
N PHE A 40 2.85 3.51 15.75
CA PHE A 40 3.27 2.12 15.87
C PHE A 40 2.18 1.15 15.43
N MET A 41 0.95 1.29 15.94
CA MET A 41 -0.17 0.40 15.60
C MET A 41 -0.54 0.47 14.11
N LEU A 42 -0.62 1.69 13.54
CA LEU A 42 -0.90 1.88 12.12
C LEU A 42 0.17 1.17 11.26
N ASN A 43 1.44 1.42 11.54
CA ASN A 43 2.54 0.80 10.79
C ASN A 43 2.63 -0.71 11.01
N PHE A 44 2.29 -1.22 12.19
CA PHE A 44 2.34 -2.65 12.47
C PHE A 44 1.35 -3.44 11.62
N VAL A 45 0.15 -2.90 11.40
CA VAL A 45 -0.83 -3.54 10.50
C VAL A 45 -0.37 -3.48 9.04
N PHE A 46 0.15 -2.34 8.57
CA PHE A 46 0.71 -2.26 7.22
C PHE A 46 1.92 -3.19 7.04
N TRP A 47 2.72 -3.38 8.09
CA TRP A 47 3.82 -4.33 8.08
C TRP A 47 3.34 -5.78 7.93
N LEU A 48 2.29 -6.18 8.66
CA LEU A 48 1.64 -7.49 8.48
C LEU A 48 1.05 -7.65 7.08
N PHE A 49 0.40 -6.61 6.56
CA PHE A 49 -0.15 -6.62 5.21
C PHE A 49 0.94 -6.73 4.13
N GLY A 50 2.05 -5.99 4.26
CA GLY A 50 3.21 -6.12 3.38
C GLY A 50 3.81 -7.54 3.44
N GLY A 51 3.91 -8.13 4.62
CA GLY A 51 4.35 -9.52 4.79
C GLY A 51 3.40 -10.52 4.11
N LEU A 52 2.09 -10.30 4.21
CA LEU A 52 1.09 -11.12 3.51
C LEU A 52 1.23 -11.01 1.99
N LEU A 53 1.38 -9.80 1.44
CA LEU A 53 1.58 -9.58 0.02
C LEU A 53 2.85 -10.26 -0.50
N ILE A 54 3.95 -10.18 0.25
CA ILE A 54 5.19 -10.90 -0.08
C ILE A 54 4.96 -12.40 -0.05
N GLY A 55 4.25 -12.92 0.97
CA GLY A 55 3.96 -14.35 1.08
C GLY A 55 3.13 -14.88 -0.09
N VAL A 56 2.04 -14.18 -0.45
CA VAL A 56 1.18 -14.54 -1.59
C VAL A 56 1.93 -14.37 -2.91
N GLY A 57 2.64 -13.27 -3.11
CA GLY A 57 3.42 -13.02 -4.32
C GLY A 57 4.55 -14.03 -4.52
N LEU A 58 5.24 -14.43 -3.44
CA LEU A 58 6.28 -15.45 -3.48
C LEU A 58 5.69 -16.83 -3.77
N TYR A 59 4.55 -17.17 -3.16
CA TYR A 59 3.86 -18.43 -3.45
C TYR A 59 3.49 -18.54 -4.93
N ALA A 60 2.80 -17.52 -5.48
CA ALA A 60 2.41 -17.49 -6.88
C ALA A 60 3.63 -17.49 -7.83
N PHE A 61 4.71 -16.78 -7.46
CA PHE A 61 5.95 -16.80 -8.22
C PHE A 61 6.61 -18.19 -8.26
N LEU A 62 6.64 -18.90 -7.13
CA LEU A 62 7.23 -20.25 -7.06
C LEU A 62 6.42 -21.28 -7.86
N ASP A 63 5.09 -21.21 -7.78
CA ASP A 63 4.19 -22.06 -8.55
C ASP A 63 4.42 -21.88 -10.06
N LYS A 64 4.48 -20.61 -10.52
CA LYS A 64 4.84 -20.26 -11.90
C LYS A 64 6.20 -20.77 -12.33
N TRP A 65 7.21 -20.58 -11.47
CA TRP A 65 8.57 -21.04 -11.74
C TRP A 65 8.64 -22.55 -11.92
N GLN A 66 7.90 -23.31 -11.09
CA GLN A 66 7.82 -24.76 -11.21
C GLN A 66 7.09 -25.21 -12.48
N ALA A 67 6.03 -24.51 -12.88
CA ALA A 67 5.24 -24.84 -14.07
C ALA A 67 5.98 -24.54 -15.39
N THR A 68 6.68 -23.41 -15.47
CA THR A 68 7.22 -22.89 -16.74
C THR A 68 8.76 -23.02 -16.84
N GLY A 69 9.45 -23.28 -15.72
CA GLY A 69 10.91 -23.44 -15.67
C GLY A 69 11.72 -22.16 -15.90
N SER A 70 11.08 -21.05 -16.29
CA SER A 70 11.70 -19.73 -16.42
C SER A 70 10.65 -18.62 -16.37
N VAL A 71 11.02 -17.46 -15.84
CA VAL A 71 10.24 -16.21 -15.96
C VAL A 71 10.98 -15.31 -16.93
N ARG A 72 10.41 -15.11 -18.13
CA ARG A 72 11.00 -14.22 -19.14
C ARG A 72 10.73 -12.78 -18.73
N VAL A 73 11.79 -12.11 -18.28
CA VAL A 73 11.78 -10.67 -18.00
C VAL A 73 12.70 -10.01 -19.01
N GLU A 74 12.16 -9.56 -20.13
CA GLU A 74 12.94 -8.91 -21.18
C GLU A 74 12.86 -7.38 -21.04
N ASN A 75 11.69 -6.88 -20.62
CA ASN A 75 11.42 -5.45 -20.48
C ASN A 75 10.73 -5.11 -19.15
N VAL A 76 10.76 -3.82 -18.79
CA VAL A 76 10.07 -3.30 -17.59
C VAL A 76 8.56 -3.59 -17.65
N TYR A 77 7.98 -3.59 -18.85
CA TYR A 77 6.57 -3.94 -19.07
C TYR A 77 6.24 -5.40 -18.70
N ASP A 78 7.19 -6.35 -18.84
CA ASP A 78 7.01 -7.74 -18.41
C ASP A 78 6.89 -7.84 -16.89
N VAL A 79 7.67 -7.01 -16.18
CA VAL A 79 7.63 -6.95 -14.71
C VAL A 79 6.31 -6.38 -14.24
N VAL A 80 5.83 -5.29 -14.87
CA VAL A 80 4.58 -4.60 -14.49
C VAL A 80 3.35 -5.46 -14.78
N LEU A 81 3.36 -6.25 -15.84
CA LEU A 81 2.24 -7.15 -16.17
C LEU A 81 2.22 -8.43 -15.34
N ASN A 82 3.35 -8.84 -14.77
CA ASN A 82 3.42 -10.00 -13.89
C ASN A 82 2.88 -9.67 -12.49
N ILE A 83 1.63 -10.05 -12.23
CA ILE A 83 0.91 -9.77 -10.98
C ILE A 83 1.71 -10.23 -9.74
N SER A 84 2.30 -11.42 -9.78
CA SER A 84 3.08 -11.97 -8.65
C SER A 84 4.34 -11.15 -8.36
N LEU A 85 5.05 -10.67 -9.39
CA LEU A 85 6.22 -9.80 -9.23
C LEU A 85 5.83 -8.43 -8.69
N VAL A 86 4.75 -7.84 -9.19
CA VAL A 86 4.21 -6.58 -8.68
C VAL A 86 3.83 -6.71 -7.20
N MET A 87 3.14 -7.80 -6.82
CA MET A 87 2.80 -8.08 -5.42
C MET A 87 4.05 -8.20 -4.54
N LEU A 88 5.10 -8.86 -5.02
CA LEU A 88 6.36 -9.01 -4.28
C LEU A 88 7.08 -7.67 -4.08
N ILE A 89 7.20 -6.87 -5.15
CA ILE A 89 7.86 -5.55 -5.11
C ILE A 89 7.05 -4.58 -4.24
N ALA A 90 5.75 -4.44 -4.49
CA ALA A 90 4.88 -3.56 -3.74
C ALA A 90 4.81 -3.98 -2.26
N GLY A 91 4.65 -5.29 -1.98
CA GLY A 91 4.68 -5.84 -0.64
C GLY A 91 6.01 -5.60 0.07
N GLY A 92 7.13 -5.76 -0.62
CA GLY A 92 8.48 -5.46 -0.12
C GLY A 92 8.65 -4.00 0.29
N VAL A 93 8.21 -3.08 -0.57
CA VAL A 93 8.24 -1.64 -0.30
C VAL A 93 7.39 -1.30 0.93
N VAL A 94 6.14 -1.78 1.00
CA VAL A 94 5.26 -1.56 2.15
C VAL A 94 5.89 -2.14 3.43
N PHE A 95 6.41 -3.36 3.38
CA PHE A 95 7.05 -4.02 4.52
C PHE A 95 8.23 -3.22 5.07
N VAL A 96 9.15 -2.75 4.20
CA VAL A 96 10.34 -1.99 4.61
C VAL A 96 9.95 -0.62 5.18
N VAL A 97 9.07 0.11 4.51
CA VAL A 97 8.64 1.45 4.95
C VAL A 97 7.90 1.36 6.29
N SER A 98 6.97 0.42 6.42
CA SER A 98 6.22 0.22 7.68
C SER A 98 7.11 -0.29 8.81
N PHE A 99 8.06 -1.18 8.54
CA PHE A 99 9.05 -1.60 9.53
C PHE A 99 9.89 -0.42 10.03
N ALA A 100 10.36 0.45 9.13
CA ALA A 100 11.08 1.66 9.49
C ALA A 100 10.21 2.61 10.33
N GLY A 101 8.92 2.75 10.02
CA GLY A 101 7.95 3.49 10.83
C GLY A 101 7.79 2.94 12.25
N CYS A 102 7.59 1.61 12.39
CA CYS A 102 7.48 0.94 13.69
C CYS A 102 8.75 1.10 14.54
N VAL A 103 9.91 0.74 13.98
CA VAL A 103 11.18 0.80 14.72
C VAL A 103 11.56 2.25 15.01
N GLY A 104 11.36 3.16 14.06
CA GLY A 104 11.58 4.59 14.24
C GLY A 104 10.78 5.14 15.42
N ALA A 105 9.48 4.82 15.48
CA ALA A 105 8.61 5.26 16.56
C ALA A 105 9.00 4.64 17.93
N LEU A 106 9.22 3.32 17.99
CA LEU A 106 9.54 2.63 19.24
C LEU A 106 10.92 3.00 19.80
N ARG A 107 11.95 3.06 18.93
CA ARG A 107 13.34 3.34 19.29
C ARG A 107 13.65 4.84 19.37
N GLU A 108 12.69 5.70 19.04
CA GLU A 108 12.87 7.16 18.96
C GLU A 108 14.07 7.52 18.06
N ASN A 109 14.23 6.74 16.98
CA ASN A 109 15.32 6.91 16.02
C ASN A 109 14.88 7.87 14.90
N THR A 110 15.42 9.08 14.96
CA THR A 110 15.13 10.18 14.03
C THR A 110 15.55 9.88 12.60
N CYS A 111 16.58 9.05 12.36
CA CYS A 111 17.00 8.68 11.01
C CYS A 111 15.94 7.80 10.32
N LEU A 112 15.45 6.78 11.02
CA LEU A 112 14.38 5.90 10.54
C LEU A 112 13.06 6.65 10.35
N LEU A 113 12.73 7.57 11.27
CA LEU A 113 11.54 8.42 11.15
C LEU A 113 11.61 9.36 9.94
N LYS A 114 12.79 9.96 9.69
CA LYS A 114 13.03 10.81 8.51
C LYS A 114 12.89 10.02 7.21
N PHE A 115 13.46 8.82 7.15
CA PHE A 115 13.29 7.91 6.02
C PHE A 115 11.82 7.58 5.77
N TYR A 116 11.10 7.16 6.82
CA TYR A 116 9.67 6.88 6.75
C TYR A 116 8.86 8.07 6.21
N SER A 117 9.04 9.27 6.78
CA SER A 117 8.35 10.47 6.30
C SER A 117 8.71 10.86 4.87
N LEU A 118 9.97 10.67 4.46
CA LEU A 118 10.40 10.93 3.07
C LEU A 118 9.71 9.97 2.10
N CYS A 119 9.67 8.67 2.41
CA CYS A 119 8.97 7.69 1.58
C CYS A 119 7.48 8.02 1.43
N LEU A 120 6.80 8.38 2.53
CA LEU A 120 5.40 8.78 2.48
C LEU A 120 5.17 10.05 1.64
N LEU A 121 6.10 11.01 1.69
CA LEU A 121 6.03 12.20 0.84
C LEU A 121 6.19 11.82 -0.64
N VAL A 122 7.12 10.93 -0.97
CA VAL A 122 7.30 10.45 -2.35
C VAL A 122 6.04 9.74 -2.85
N PHE A 123 5.41 8.87 -2.06
CA PHE A 123 4.15 8.25 -2.45
C PHE A 123 3.03 9.26 -2.67
N PHE A 124 2.94 10.30 -1.83
CA PHE A 124 1.94 11.35 -2.00
C PHE A 124 2.15 12.11 -3.31
N LEU A 125 3.40 12.44 -3.66
CA LEU A 125 3.72 13.10 -4.92
C LEU A 125 3.42 12.21 -6.13
N LEU A 126 3.69 10.90 -6.03
CA LEU A 126 3.33 9.94 -7.07
C LEU A 126 1.81 9.83 -7.26
N GLU A 127 1.05 9.73 -6.17
CA GLU A 127 -0.42 9.70 -6.21
C GLU A 127 -0.99 10.97 -6.85
N MET A 128 -0.49 12.14 -6.46
CA MET A 128 -0.88 13.41 -7.07
C MET A 128 -0.51 13.47 -8.55
N GLY A 129 0.65 12.95 -8.94
CA GLY A 129 1.07 12.86 -10.34
C GLY A 129 0.12 11.99 -11.17
N VAL A 130 -0.22 10.80 -10.68
CA VAL A 130 -1.19 9.90 -11.33
C VAL A 130 -2.57 10.55 -11.42
N ALA A 131 -3.04 11.21 -10.36
CA ALA A 131 -4.31 11.90 -10.34
C ALA A 131 -4.37 13.05 -11.37
N ILE A 132 -3.30 13.85 -11.48
CA ILE A 132 -3.20 14.93 -12.46
C ILE A 132 -3.21 14.36 -13.88
N VAL A 133 -2.39 13.35 -14.18
CA VAL A 133 -2.32 12.75 -15.51
C VAL A 133 -3.67 12.14 -15.91
N GLY A 134 -4.30 11.39 -14.99
CA GLY A 134 -5.59 10.76 -15.23
C GLY A 134 -6.73 11.75 -15.44
N PHE A 135 -6.69 12.90 -14.76
CA PHE A 135 -7.71 13.94 -14.90
C PHE A 135 -7.50 14.85 -16.12
N VAL A 136 -6.25 15.26 -16.38
CA VAL A 136 -5.93 16.23 -17.44
C VAL A 136 -5.85 15.58 -18.81
N PHE A 137 -5.33 14.35 -18.89
CA PHE A 137 -5.06 13.67 -20.17
C PHE A 137 -5.76 12.30 -20.28
N PRO A 138 -7.10 12.23 -20.16
CA PRO A 138 -7.82 10.96 -20.17
C PRO A 138 -7.67 10.21 -21.50
N HIS A 139 -7.65 10.92 -22.63
CA HIS A 139 -7.49 10.30 -23.95
C HIS A 139 -6.10 9.72 -24.17
N THR A 140 -5.05 10.42 -23.72
CA THR A 140 -3.67 9.92 -23.81
C THR A 140 -3.46 8.71 -22.89
N LEU A 141 -4.08 8.73 -21.69
CA LEU A 141 -4.02 7.58 -20.79
C LEU A 141 -4.71 6.36 -21.41
N GLN A 142 -5.85 6.55 -22.07
CA GLN A 142 -6.54 5.47 -22.80
C GLN A 142 -5.69 4.91 -23.95
N SER A 143 -5.10 5.77 -24.78
CA SER A 143 -4.27 5.29 -25.91
C SER A 143 -3.04 4.52 -25.41
N ILE A 144 -2.41 4.97 -24.32
CA ILE A 144 -1.30 4.23 -23.70
C ILE A 144 -1.79 2.86 -23.20
N LEU A 145 -2.95 2.80 -22.53
CA LEU A 145 -3.49 1.53 -22.04
C LEU A 145 -3.80 0.57 -23.19
N GLU A 146 -4.42 1.05 -24.26
CA GLU A 146 -4.81 0.24 -25.41
C GLU A 146 -3.59 -0.21 -26.23
N GLU A 147 -2.68 0.69 -26.59
CA GLU A 147 -1.52 0.37 -27.44
C GLU A 147 -0.42 -0.40 -26.68
N SER A 148 -0.18 -0.08 -25.40
CA SER A 148 0.95 -0.67 -24.66
C SER A 148 0.61 -2.00 -23.98
N PHE A 149 -0.66 -2.25 -23.66
CA PHE A 149 -1.03 -3.37 -22.80
C PHE A 149 -2.08 -4.32 -23.39
N THR A 150 -3.04 -3.85 -24.20
CA THR A 150 -4.11 -4.75 -24.69
C THR A 150 -3.56 -5.95 -25.45
N ASP A 151 -2.73 -5.73 -26.47
CA ASP A 151 -2.26 -6.82 -27.31
C ASP A 151 -1.44 -7.84 -26.51
N LYS A 152 -0.59 -7.36 -25.61
CA LYS A 152 0.26 -8.21 -24.77
C LYS A 152 -0.55 -8.99 -23.74
N ILE A 153 -1.51 -8.34 -23.07
CA ILE A 153 -2.40 -9.00 -22.10
C ILE A 153 -3.21 -10.09 -22.78
N ILE A 154 -3.77 -9.80 -23.96
CA ILE A 154 -4.59 -10.77 -24.70
C ILE A 154 -3.73 -11.93 -25.20
N GLN A 155 -2.53 -11.68 -25.72
CA GLN A 155 -1.63 -12.75 -26.18
C GLN A 155 -1.18 -13.67 -25.04
N THR A 156 -0.75 -13.10 -23.91
CA THR A 156 -0.23 -13.84 -22.75
C THR A 156 -1.32 -14.41 -21.84
N TYR A 157 -2.61 -14.18 -22.14
CA TYR A 157 -3.75 -14.62 -21.32
C TYR A 157 -3.70 -16.11 -20.94
N ARG A 158 -3.32 -17.01 -21.86
CA ARG A 158 -3.20 -18.46 -21.59
C ARG A 158 -1.84 -18.89 -21.02
N GLU A 159 -0.85 -18.00 -21.08
CA GLU A 159 0.52 -18.28 -20.67
C GLU A 159 0.74 -17.98 -19.18
N ASP A 160 0.01 -17.02 -18.61
CA ASP A 160 0.09 -16.64 -17.21
C ASP A 160 -1.24 -16.94 -16.48
N PRO A 161 -1.28 -17.97 -15.60
CA PRO A 161 -2.47 -18.29 -14.81
C PRO A 161 -2.98 -17.15 -13.92
N ASP A 162 -2.09 -16.33 -13.33
CA ASP A 162 -2.52 -15.21 -12.48
C ASP A 162 -3.20 -14.14 -13.34
N LEU A 163 -2.62 -13.85 -14.51
CA LEU A 163 -3.19 -12.92 -15.47
C LEU A 163 -4.54 -13.44 -15.97
N GLN A 164 -4.62 -14.73 -16.31
CA GLN A 164 -5.85 -15.37 -16.76
C GLN A 164 -6.97 -15.16 -15.74
N ASN A 165 -6.70 -15.50 -14.47
CA ASN A 165 -7.68 -15.37 -13.40
C ASN A 165 -8.09 -13.91 -13.17
N PHE A 166 -7.14 -12.97 -13.25
CA PHE A 166 -7.42 -11.54 -13.09
C PHE A 166 -8.34 -11.01 -14.21
N ILE A 167 -8.06 -11.38 -15.46
CA ILE A 167 -8.89 -10.99 -16.61
C ILE A 167 -10.26 -11.66 -16.53
N ASP A 168 -10.32 -12.95 -16.19
CA ASP A 168 -11.58 -13.68 -16.03
C ASP A 168 -12.47 -13.01 -14.96
N PHE A 169 -11.86 -12.64 -13.83
CA PHE A 169 -12.52 -11.92 -12.76
C PHE A 169 -13.03 -10.54 -13.22
N ALA A 170 -12.18 -9.75 -13.88
CA ALA A 170 -12.54 -8.43 -14.36
C ALA A 170 -13.71 -8.49 -15.36
N GLN A 171 -13.69 -9.45 -16.28
CA GLN A 171 -14.74 -9.64 -17.27
C GLN A 171 -16.08 -10.02 -16.65
N GLN A 172 -16.07 -10.91 -15.66
CA GLN A 172 -17.28 -11.31 -14.93
C GLN A 172 -17.85 -10.16 -14.10
N GLU A 173 -17.00 -9.44 -13.38
CA GLU A 173 -17.42 -8.35 -12.51
C GLU A 173 -17.96 -7.15 -13.30
N PHE A 174 -17.18 -6.69 -14.28
CA PHE A 174 -17.53 -5.51 -15.06
C PHE A 174 -18.46 -5.85 -16.24
N LYS A 175 -18.84 -7.11 -16.42
CA LYS A 175 -19.77 -7.58 -17.47
C LYS A 175 -19.31 -7.11 -18.86
N CYS A 176 -18.06 -7.39 -19.16
CA CYS A 176 -17.36 -6.99 -20.37
C CYS A 176 -16.59 -8.17 -20.97
N CYS A 177 -16.15 -8.05 -22.22
CA CYS A 177 -15.33 -9.04 -22.89
C CYS A 177 -14.29 -8.36 -23.79
N GLY A 178 -13.04 -8.79 -23.68
CA GLY A 178 -11.90 -8.08 -24.25
C GLY A 178 -11.54 -6.82 -23.49
N LEU A 179 -10.65 -6.01 -24.04
CA LEU A 179 -10.08 -4.82 -23.38
C LEU A 179 -10.40 -3.54 -24.17
N SER A 180 -10.11 -3.53 -25.47
CA SER A 180 -10.23 -2.37 -26.36
C SER A 180 -11.67 -2.10 -26.82
N GLN A 181 -11.84 -1.08 -27.66
CA GLN A 181 -13.13 -0.80 -28.31
C GLN A 181 -13.64 -1.93 -29.21
N GLU A 182 -12.77 -2.83 -29.69
CA GLU A 182 -13.17 -4.02 -30.47
C GLU A 182 -13.88 -5.07 -29.60
N GLY A 183 -13.76 -4.94 -28.27
CA GLY A 183 -14.45 -5.76 -27.29
C GLY A 183 -14.14 -7.24 -27.46
N TYR A 184 -15.18 -8.05 -27.61
CA TYR A 184 -15.02 -9.51 -27.70
C TYR A 184 -14.16 -9.99 -28.90
N LEU A 185 -13.95 -9.14 -29.92
CA LEU A 185 -13.10 -9.44 -31.07
C LEU A 185 -11.60 -9.33 -30.77
N ASP A 186 -11.21 -8.67 -29.67
CA ASP A 186 -9.81 -8.63 -29.23
C ASP A 186 -9.21 -10.03 -29.10
N TRP A 187 -10.04 -10.99 -28.68
CA TRP A 187 -9.64 -12.39 -28.52
C TRP A 187 -9.13 -13.02 -29.82
N GLY A 188 -9.46 -12.50 -31.00
CA GLY A 188 -8.85 -12.92 -32.26
C GLY A 188 -7.33 -12.77 -32.31
N LYS A 189 -6.75 -11.89 -31.46
CA LYS A 189 -5.30 -11.67 -31.34
C LYS A 189 -4.58 -12.73 -30.49
N ASN A 190 -5.31 -13.49 -29.68
CA ASN A 190 -4.74 -14.58 -28.89
C ASN A 190 -4.58 -15.85 -29.74
N GLU A 191 -3.45 -16.56 -29.61
CA GLU A 191 -3.14 -17.76 -30.40
C GLU A 191 -4.20 -18.87 -30.30
N TYR A 192 -4.86 -19.03 -29.14
CA TYR A 192 -5.84 -20.09 -28.90
C TYR A 192 -7.25 -19.73 -29.40
N PHE A 193 -7.59 -18.45 -29.45
CA PHE A 193 -8.91 -17.95 -29.87
C PHE A 193 -8.93 -17.43 -31.31
N ASN A 194 -7.76 -17.23 -31.93
CA ASN A 194 -7.64 -16.86 -33.33
C ASN A 194 -8.36 -17.88 -34.23
N CYS A 195 -9.16 -17.40 -35.17
CA CYS A 195 -9.93 -18.23 -36.10
C CYS A 195 -9.09 -19.17 -37.00
N THR A 196 -7.85 -18.79 -37.27
CA THR A 196 -6.89 -19.56 -38.08
C THR A 196 -6.17 -20.62 -37.25
N SER A 197 -6.28 -20.56 -35.92
CA SER A 197 -5.63 -21.49 -35.00
C SER A 197 -6.17 -22.91 -35.14
N PRO A 198 -5.33 -23.94 -34.97
CA PRO A 198 -5.78 -25.32 -34.84
C PRO A 198 -6.49 -25.60 -33.51
N SER A 199 -6.49 -24.63 -32.57
CA SER A 199 -7.13 -24.73 -31.27
C SER A 199 -8.61 -25.09 -31.35
N VAL A 200 -9.07 -25.87 -30.36
CA VAL A 200 -10.50 -26.15 -30.17
C VAL A 200 -11.28 -24.86 -29.88
N GLU A 201 -10.67 -23.88 -29.23
CA GLU A 201 -11.31 -22.61 -28.84
C GLU A 201 -11.29 -21.53 -29.94
N ARG A 202 -10.86 -21.88 -31.17
CA ARG A 202 -10.75 -20.94 -32.29
C ARG A 202 -12.08 -20.22 -32.59
N CYS A 203 -11.97 -18.95 -32.97
CA CYS A 203 -13.09 -18.02 -33.12
C CYS A 203 -13.96 -17.88 -31.86
N GLY A 204 -13.43 -18.28 -30.71
CA GLY A 204 -14.15 -18.25 -29.45
C GLY A 204 -13.74 -17.08 -28.56
N VAL A 205 -14.34 -17.01 -27.39
CA VAL A 205 -13.92 -16.13 -26.29
C VAL A 205 -13.88 -16.94 -25.01
N PRO A 206 -13.14 -16.49 -23.97
CA PRO A 206 -13.13 -17.18 -22.69
C PRO A 206 -14.51 -17.25 -22.04
N PHE A 207 -14.66 -18.24 -21.16
CA PHE A 207 -15.92 -18.49 -20.43
C PHE A 207 -16.33 -17.32 -19.52
N SER A 208 -15.38 -16.49 -19.08
CA SER A 208 -15.61 -15.27 -18.29
C SER A 208 -16.45 -14.22 -19.03
N CYS A 209 -16.48 -14.26 -20.36
CA CYS A 209 -17.30 -13.37 -21.19
C CYS A 209 -18.78 -13.77 -21.25
N CYS A 210 -19.16 -14.94 -20.75
CA CYS A 210 -20.53 -15.45 -20.82
C CYS A 210 -21.51 -14.64 -19.95
N ILE A 211 -22.66 -14.25 -20.50
CA ILE A 211 -23.69 -13.50 -19.75
C ILE A 211 -24.32 -14.36 -18.66
N ASN A 212 -24.59 -15.63 -18.98
CA ASN A 212 -25.23 -16.60 -18.10
C ASN A 212 -24.41 -17.90 -18.10
N ALA A 213 -23.24 -17.90 -17.46
CA ALA A 213 -22.44 -19.11 -17.33
C ALA A 213 -23.17 -20.23 -16.57
N THR A 214 -24.22 -19.91 -15.80
CA THR A 214 -24.86 -20.81 -14.82
C THR A 214 -26.37 -21.04 -14.98
N ASP A 215 -26.97 -20.85 -16.15
CA ASP A 215 -28.44 -20.85 -16.30
C ASP A 215 -28.88 -21.77 -17.48
N ILE A 216 -29.89 -22.68 -17.43
CA ILE A 216 -30.93 -23.03 -16.45
C ILE A 216 -31.36 -24.48 -16.76
N SER A 217 -31.21 -25.44 -15.83
CA SER A 217 -31.98 -26.72 -15.67
C SER A 217 -31.16 -27.89 -15.08
N SER A 218 -29.83 -27.84 -15.07
CA SER A 218 -28.98 -28.99 -14.71
C SER A 218 -27.82 -28.72 -13.74
N GLY A 219 -27.63 -27.47 -13.29
CA GLY A 219 -26.52 -27.14 -12.36
C GLY A 219 -25.12 -27.24 -12.98
N LEU A 220 -25.01 -27.32 -14.32
CA LEU A 220 -23.74 -27.42 -15.05
C LEU A 220 -23.37 -26.07 -15.67
N VAL A 221 -22.15 -25.59 -15.44
CA VAL A 221 -21.62 -24.36 -16.05
C VAL A 221 -21.49 -24.54 -17.56
N ASN A 222 -22.08 -23.67 -18.38
CA ASN A 222 -21.88 -23.70 -19.84
C ASN A 222 -20.53 -23.07 -20.20
N ILE A 223 -19.47 -23.86 -20.05
CA ILE A 223 -18.08 -23.46 -20.35
C ILE A 223 -17.90 -23.21 -21.87
N MET A 224 -18.81 -23.68 -22.72
CA MET A 224 -18.73 -23.59 -24.18
C MET A 224 -19.55 -22.42 -24.77
N CYS A 225 -20.08 -21.51 -23.95
CA CYS A 225 -20.92 -20.41 -24.46
C CYS A 225 -20.18 -19.51 -25.48
N GLY A 226 -18.86 -19.37 -25.31
CA GLY A 226 -18.00 -18.53 -26.13
C GLY A 226 -17.60 -19.16 -27.47
N TYR A 227 -17.95 -20.42 -27.74
CA TYR A 227 -17.47 -21.15 -28.90
C TYR A 227 -17.97 -20.57 -30.24
N LYS A 228 -17.04 -20.27 -31.16
CA LYS A 228 -17.31 -19.67 -32.49
C LYS A 228 -18.11 -18.36 -32.47
N VAL A 229 -18.19 -17.68 -31.34
CA VAL A 229 -19.00 -16.46 -31.21
C VAL A 229 -18.44 -15.32 -32.08
N GLN A 230 -17.13 -15.29 -32.36
CA GLN A 230 -16.54 -14.31 -33.28
C GLN A 230 -17.05 -14.42 -34.73
N MET A 231 -17.62 -15.57 -35.13
CA MET A 231 -18.21 -15.76 -36.46
C MET A 231 -19.69 -15.35 -36.55
N LEU A 232 -20.33 -15.11 -35.40
CA LEU A 232 -21.75 -14.78 -35.35
C LEU A 232 -21.98 -13.28 -35.64
N PRO A 233 -23.14 -12.91 -36.20
CA PRO A 233 -23.52 -11.51 -36.24
C PRO A 233 -23.63 -10.96 -34.82
N VAL A 234 -23.26 -9.69 -34.61
CA VAL A 234 -23.24 -9.02 -33.30
C VAL A 234 -24.59 -9.11 -32.56
N SER A 235 -25.71 -9.11 -33.30
CA SER A 235 -27.07 -9.25 -32.76
C SER A 235 -27.35 -10.63 -32.14
N GLU A 236 -26.64 -11.67 -32.55
CA GLU A 236 -26.70 -13.00 -31.96
C GLU A 236 -25.62 -13.20 -30.90
N ALA A 237 -24.41 -12.69 -31.12
CA ALA A 237 -23.30 -12.73 -30.16
C ALA A 237 -23.67 -12.07 -28.83
N SER A 238 -24.30 -10.89 -28.88
CA SER A 238 -24.74 -10.12 -27.69
C SER A 238 -25.80 -10.82 -26.82
N LYS A 239 -26.43 -11.90 -27.30
CA LYS A 239 -27.33 -12.73 -26.50
C LYS A 239 -26.60 -13.81 -25.69
N LYS A 240 -25.36 -14.13 -26.07
CA LYS A 240 -24.55 -15.22 -25.48
C LYS A 240 -23.42 -14.67 -24.61
N VAL A 241 -22.74 -13.63 -25.07
CA VAL A 241 -21.56 -13.05 -24.42
C VAL A 241 -21.68 -11.53 -24.31
N TRP A 242 -20.97 -10.96 -23.36
CA TRP A 242 -20.71 -9.53 -23.33
C TRP A 242 -19.88 -9.15 -24.57
N THR A 243 -20.29 -8.13 -25.30
CA THR A 243 -19.59 -7.72 -26.55
C THR A 243 -18.72 -6.49 -26.36
N SER A 244 -18.94 -5.72 -25.30
CA SER A 244 -18.22 -4.47 -25.03
C SER A 244 -16.88 -4.72 -24.33
N GLY A 245 -15.85 -3.97 -24.72
CA GLY A 245 -14.54 -4.02 -24.09
C GLY A 245 -14.52 -3.47 -22.67
N CYS A 246 -13.66 -4.03 -21.82
CA CYS A 246 -13.61 -3.67 -20.42
C CYS A 246 -13.11 -2.24 -20.17
N ILE A 247 -12.19 -1.69 -20.99
CA ILE A 247 -11.69 -0.32 -20.80
C ILE A 247 -12.83 0.69 -20.95
N GLU A 248 -13.69 0.51 -21.96
CA GLU A 248 -14.83 1.39 -22.22
C GLU A 248 -15.88 1.31 -21.09
N ILE A 249 -16.19 0.09 -20.61
CA ILE A 249 -17.13 -0.09 -19.50
C ILE A 249 -16.61 0.54 -18.21
N VAL A 250 -15.33 0.31 -17.88
CA VAL A 250 -14.68 0.90 -16.70
C VAL A 250 -14.65 2.42 -16.79
N ARG A 251 -14.33 2.96 -17.97
CA ARG A 251 -14.37 4.41 -18.24
C ARG A 251 -15.77 4.97 -18.02
N SER A 252 -16.77 4.38 -18.65
CA SER A 252 -18.16 4.81 -18.55
C SER A 252 -18.68 4.72 -17.11
N TRP A 253 -18.25 3.71 -16.36
CA TRP A 253 -18.52 3.60 -14.93
C TRP A 253 -17.83 4.70 -14.13
N ALA A 254 -16.57 5.02 -14.44
CA ALA A 254 -15.80 6.06 -13.77
C ALA A 254 -16.39 7.46 -14.01
N GLU A 255 -16.80 7.77 -15.23
CA GLU A 255 -17.46 9.04 -15.57
C GLU A 255 -18.78 9.22 -14.80
N ARG A 256 -19.59 8.16 -14.68
CA ARG A 256 -20.83 8.18 -13.87
C ARG A 256 -20.59 8.32 -12.37
N ASN A 257 -19.48 7.76 -11.88
CA ASN A 257 -19.15 7.73 -10.45
C ASN A 257 -18.03 8.70 -10.07
N LEU A 258 -17.77 9.72 -10.89
CA LEU A 258 -16.62 10.61 -10.75
C LEU A 258 -16.55 11.26 -9.36
N TYR A 259 -17.68 11.72 -8.82
CA TYR A 259 -17.74 12.32 -7.49
C TYR A 259 -17.35 11.34 -6.38
N THR A 260 -17.77 10.07 -6.49
CA THR A 260 -17.41 9.02 -5.54
C THR A 260 -15.92 8.72 -5.61
N ILE A 261 -15.36 8.58 -6.81
CA ILE A 261 -13.93 8.33 -7.02
C ILE A 261 -13.09 9.50 -6.50
N ALA A 262 -13.48 10.74 -6.84
CA ALA A 262 -12.81 11.94 -6.35
C ALA A 262 -12.87 12.05 -4.83
N GLY A 263 -14.00 11.71 -4.20
CA GLY A 263 -14.15 11.66 -2.75
C GLY A 263 -13.23 10.63 -2.09
N ILE A 264 -13.10 9.44 -2.66
CA ILE A 264 -12.19 8.39 -2.18
C ILE A 264 -10.74 8.85 -2.31
N ALA A 265 -10.34 9.37 -3.48
CA ALA A 265 -8.98 9.86 -3.73
C ALA A 265 -8.61 11.00 -2.78
N LEU A 266 -9.51 11.96 -2.56
CA LEU A 266 -9.29 13.03 -1.59
C LEU A 266 -9.17 12.48 -0.15
N GLY A 267 -9.99 11.49 0.21
CA GLY A 267 -9.90 10.81 1.50
C GLY A 267 -8.55 10.13 1.74
N ILE A 268 -8.04 9.43 0.72
CA ILE A 268 -6.71 8.80 0.76
C ILE A 268 -5.62 9.86 0.93
N ALA A 269 -5.61 10.89 0.08
CA ALA A 269 -4.65 11.99 0.14
C ALA A 269 -4.63 12.69 1.51
N LEU A 270 -5.81 13.01 2.08
CA LEU A 270 -5.91 13.62 3.40
C LEU A 270 -5.43 12.69 4.52
N SER A 271 -5.75 11.39 4.43
CA SER A 271 -5.29 10.40 5.40
C SER A 271 -3.76 10.27 5.40
N GLN A 272 -3.15 10.32 4.22
CA GLN A 272 -1.69 10.25 4.07
C GLN A 272 -1.00 11.51 4.61
N LEU A 273 -1.53 12.70 4.30
CA LEU A 273 -1.06 13.97 4.88
C LEU A 273 -1.14 13.96 6.41
N PHE A 274 -2.21 13.40 6.97
CA PHE A 274 -2.36 13.26 8.40
C PHE A 274 -1.29 12.35 9.01
N VAL A 275 -0.98 11.20 8.39
CA VAL A 275 0.11 10.32 8.85
C VAL A 275 1.47 10.99 8.76
N ILE A 276 1.74 11.75 7.68
CA ILE A 276 2.97 12.54 7.54
C ILE A 276 3.06 13.59 8.64
N TYR A 277 1.97 14.31 8.92
CA TYR A 277 1.91 15.31 9.99
C TYR A 277 2.24 14.70 11.35
N LEU A 278 1.67 13.53 11.67
CA LEU A 278 1.96 12.82 12.90
C LEU A 278 3.44 12.39 12.99
N ALA A 279 3.98 11.85 11.90
CA ALA A 279 5.38 11.42 11.84
C ALA A 279 6.33 12.61 12.05
N LYS A 280 6.06 13.75 11.42
CA LYS A 280 6.83 14.99 11.60
C LYS A 280 6.67 15.61 12.98
N THR A 281 5.47 15.52 13.56
CA THR A 281 5.24 15.94 14.95
C THR A 281 6.08 15.09 15.92
N LEU A 282 6.08 13.76 15.74
CA LEU A 282 6.89 12.85 16.55
C LEU A 282 8.39 13.11 16.34
N GLU A 283 8.83 13.33 15.10
CA GLU A 283 10.22 13.70 14.77
C GLU A 283 10.65 14.96 15.53
N GLY A 284 9.85 16.03 15.44
CA GLY A 284 10.11 17.29 16.13
C GLY A 284 10.14 17.15 17.65
N GLN A 285 9.22 16.37 18.24
CA GLN A 285 9.22 16.09 19.68
C GLN A 285 10.53 15.38 20.11
N ILE A 286 11.01 14.41 19.33
CA ILE A 286 12.25 13.68 19.64
C ILE A 286 13.49 14.58 19.48
N GLU A 287 13.55 15.40 18.43
CA GLU A 287 14.69 16.32 18.21
C GLU A 287 14.76 17.41 19.29
N LEU A 288 13.60 17.96 19.71
CA LEU A 288 13.52 18.90 20.81
C LEU A 288 13.97 18.26 22.13
N GLN A 289 13.54 17.03 22.41
CA GLN A 289 13.97 16.28 23.59
C GLN A 289 15.49 16.08 23.59
N LYS A 290 16.08 15.65 22.45
CA LYS A 290 17.54 15.49 22.30
C LYS A 290 18.29 16.81 22.53
N SER A 291 17.79 17.91 21.98
CA SER A 291 18.40 19.24 22.10
C SER A 291 18.38 19.75 23.56
N ARG A 292 17.25 19.59 24.26
CA ARG A 292 17.10 19.96 25.68
C ARG A 292 18.03 19.14 26.59
N LEU A 293 18.13 17.84 26.34
CA LEU A 293 19.03 16.94 27.06
C LEU A 293 20.50 17.36 26.87
N GLN A 294 20.90 17.66 25.64
CA GLN A 294 22.26 18.15 25.35
C GLN A 294 22.55 19.50 26.01
N ALA A 295 21.61 20.45 25.97
CA ALA A 295 21.77 21.76 26.62
C ALA A 295 21.93 21.63 28.15
N THR A 296 21.10 20.78 28.78
CA THR A 296 21.19 20.50 30.22
C THR A 296 22.53 19.85 30.58
N TYR A 297 23.00 18.90 29.75
CA TYR A 297 24.29 18.27 29.94
C TYR A 297 25.46 19.27 29.81
N ARG A 298 25.43 20.14 28.79
CA ARG A 298 26.42 21.22 28.63
C ARG A 298 26.41 22.19 29.82
N TYR A 299 25.24 22.60 30.29
CA TYR A 299 25.11 23.45 31.47
C TYR A 299 25.66 22.76 32.74
N GLN A 300 25.41 21.46 32.92
CA GLN A 300 25.96 20.70 34.05
C GLN A 300 27.48 20.57 33.98
N ILE A 301 28.07 20.37 32.80
CA ILE A 301 29.54 20.38 32.63
C ILE A 301 30.10 21.76 32.96
N HIS A 302 29.47 22.82 32.45
CA HIS A 302 29.96 24.19 32.67
C HIS A 302 29.82 24.60 34.14
N SER A 303 28.70 24.26 34.79
CA SER A 303 28.53 24.48 36.23
C SER A 303 29.38 23.57 37.11
N ALA A 304 29.76 22.35 36.67
CA ALA A 304 30.74 21.53 37.37
C ALA A 304 32.17 22.09 37.24
N THR A 305 32.47 22.74 36.12
CA THR A 305 33.72 23.49 35.91
C THR A 305 33.74 24.78 36.74
N ASN A 306 32.61 25.49 36.79
CA ASN A 306 32.45 26.74 37.53
C ASN A 306 32.12 26.55 39.02
N ARG A 307 31.79 25.35 39.52
CA ARG A 307 31.56 25.06 40.95
C ARG A 307 32.85 25.02 41.79
N GLN A 308 33.89 25.74 41.37
CA GLN A 308 34.73 26.46 42.33
C GLN A 308 34.11 27.79 42.80
N VAL A 309 32.97 28.22 42.25
CA VAL A 309 32.27 29.46 42.59
C VAL A 309 30.75 29.21 42.52
N ALA A 310 30.14 29.19 43.70
CA ALA A 310 28.73 29.44 43.99
C ALA A 310 27.65 28.41 43.57
N SER A 311 26.86 28.10 44.59
CA SER A 311 25.63 27.34 44.68
C SER A 311 24.40 28.03 44.09
N GLY A 312 23.41 27.22 43.68
CA GLY A 312 21.99 27.58 43.73
C GLY A 312 21.33 27.86 42.39
N GLY A 313 20.10 27.35 42.22
CA GLY A 313 19.23 27.70 41.10
C GLY A 313 18.23 26.61 40.73
N ARG A 314 17.10 26.57 41.44
CA ARG A 314 15.91 25.78 41.13
C ARG A 314 15.14 26.45 39.98
N SER A 315 14.48 25.68 39.12
CA SER A 315 13.38 26.22 38.28
C SER A 315 12.30 25.17 38.11
N ARG A 316 11.09 25.59 38.46
CA ARG A 316 9.79 24.91 38.33
C ARG A 316 9.07 25.69 37.22
N GLY A 317 8.45 25.02 36.26
CA GLY A 317 7.79 25.72 35.15
C GLY A 317 6.77 24.85 34.42
N SER A 318 5.50 25.19 34.66
CA SER A 318 4.30 25.05 33.83
C SER A 318 3.88 23.65 33.33
N GLN A 319 2.97 23.05 34.09
CA GLN A 319 2.01 22.03 33.66
C GLN A 319 0.65 22.74 33.67
N ASP A 320 0.20 23.35 32.57
CA ASP A 320 -1.21 23.83 32.46
C ASP A 320 -1.69 24.08 31.02
N THR A 321 -0.93 23.70 29.98
CA THR A 321 -1.38 23.77 28.56
C THR A 321 -1.66 22.40 27.92
N GLU A 322 -1.40 21.31 28.64
CA GLU A 322 -1.35 19.95 28.06
C GLU A 322 -2.71 19.23 28.05
N THR A 323 -3.64 19.59 28.94
CA THR A 323 -4.97 18.96 29.04
C THR A 323 -5.91 19.34 27.90
N ASN A 324 -5.79 20.54 27.32
CA ASN A 324 -6.63 20.99 26.19
C ASN A 324 -6.13 20.46 24.83
N ILE A 325 -4.80 20.22 24.70
CA ILE A 325 -4.19 19.60 23.52
C ILE A 325 -4.52 18.11 23.46
N ASN A 326 -4.49 17.40 24.59
CA ASN A 326 -4.81 15.97 24.65
C ASN A 326 -6.26 15.66 24.23
N ALA A 327 -7.23 16.52 24.54
CA ALA A 327 -8.62 16.35 24.12
C ALA A 327 -8.83 16.58 22.61
N ARG A 328 -8.20 17.61 22.04
CA ARG A 328 -8.23 17.87 20.58
C ARG A 328 -7.49 16.79 19.79
N MET A 329 -6.39 16.28 20.33
CA MET A 329 -5.65 15.15 19.77
C MET A 329 -6.45 13.84 19.87
N ALA A 330 -7.19 13.59 20.95
CA ALA A 330 -8.05 12.42 21.07
C ALA A 330 -9.18 12.40 20.02
N LEU A 331 -9.76 13.55 19.70
CA LEU A 331 -10.77 13.66 18.64
C LEU A 331 -10.18 13.42 17.23
N LEU A 332 -8.98 13.94 16.98
CA LEU A 332 -8.22 13.66 15.75
C LEU A 332 -7.82 12.19 15.65
N VAL A 333 -7.47 11.55 16.78
CA VAL A 333 -7.17 10.12 16.87
C VAL A 333 -8.41 9.27 16.59
N LEU A 334 -9.59 9.63 17.11
CA LEU A 334 -10.84 8.93 16.81
C LEU A 334 -11.24 9.10 15.34
N PHE A 335 -11.04 10.28 14.76
CA PHE A 335 -11.27 10.52 13.33
C PHE A 335 -10.28 9.72 12.47
N ALA A 336 -9.00 9.67 12.86
CA ALA A 336 -7.98 8.88 12.20
C ALA A 336 -8.22 7.38 12.32
N ILE A 337 -8.66 6.89 13.48
CA ILE A 337 -9.10 5.51 13.69
C ILE A 337 -10.31 5.22 12.81
N SER A 338 -11.22 6.16 12.62
CA SER A 338 -12.41 6.00 11.76
C SER A 338 -12.04 5.95 10.28
N LEU A 339 -11.15 6.85 9.81
CA LEU A 339 -10.57 6.82 8.46
C LEU A 339 -9.72 5.57 8.22
N TYR A 340 -8.99 5.13 9.24
CA TYR A 340 -8.19 3.91 9.22
C TYR A 340 -9.06 2.66 9.19
N ILE A 341 -10.15 2.62 9.95
CA ILE A 341 -11.17 1.56 9.87
C ILE A 341 -11.83 1.60 8.50
N LEU A 342 -12.11 2.76 7.91
CA LEU A 342 -12.64 2.87 6.54
C LEU A 342 -11.63 2.41 5.49
N CYS A 343 -10.34 2.74 5.65
CA CYS A 343 -9.26 2.29 4.77
C CYS A 343 -9.02 0.78 4.92
N ILE A 344 -9.01 0.26 6.14
CA ILE A 344 -8.98 -1.18 6.42
C ILE A 344 -10.25 -1.86 5.92
N LEU A 345 -11.43 -1.26 6.01
CA LEU A 345 -12.66 -1.84 5.46
C LEU A 345 -12.66 -1.79 3.93
N SER A 346 -12.04 -0.80 3.30
CA SER A 346 -11.80 -0.77 1.85
C SER A 346 -10.75 -1.78 1.43
N LEU A 347 -9.66 -1.94 2.19
CA LEU A 347 -8.63 -2.95 1.97
C LEU A 347 -9.13 -4.35 2.29
N ILE A 348 -9.99 -4.54 3.30
CA ILE A 348 -10.68 -5.79 3.61
C ILE A 348 -11.72 -6.05 2.54
N LYS A 349 -12.44 -5.05 2.01
CA LYS A 349 -13.31 -5.24 0.84
C LYS A 349 -12.48 -5.64 -0.37
N LEU A 350 -11.33 -5.02 -0.62
CA LEU A 350 -10.40 -5.38 -1.69
C LEU A 350 -9.82 -6.79 -1.46
N VAL A 351 -9.44 -7.15 -0.24
CA VAL A 351 -8.95 -8.48 0.14
C VAL A 351 -10.07 -9.51 0.14
N LEU A 352 -11.32 -9.15 0.43
CA LEU A 352 -12.49 -10.02 0.32
C LEU A 352 -12.91 -10.19 -1.13
N TYR A 353 -12.68 -9.19 -1.97
CA TYR A 353 -12.73 -9.28 -3.42
C TYR A 353 -11.67 -10.26 -3.92
N PHE A 354 -10.43 -10.13 -3.42
CA PHE A 354 -9.35 -11.09 -3.64
C PHE A 354 -9.58 -12.44 -2.93
N LYS A 355 -10.43 -12.53 -1.91
CA LYS A 355 -10.81 -13.78 -1.24
C LYS A 355 -11.88 -14.51 -2.05
N ASN A 356 -12.81 -13.79 -2.67
CA ASN A 356 -13.71 -14.35 -3.67
C ASN A 356 -12.92 -14.82 -4.91
N PHE A 357 -11.89 -14.06 -5.32
CA PHE A 357 -10.89 -14.49 -6.29
C PHE A 357 -10.13 -15.76 -5.84
N PHE A 358 -9.67 -15.83 -4.59
CA PHE A 358 -8.98 -17.01 -4.04
C PHE A 358 -9.90 -18.22 -3.84
N HIS A 359 -11.16 -18.01 -3.48
CA HIS A 359 -12.16 -19.07 -3.36
C HIS A 359 -12.51 -19.66 -4.73
N MET A 360 -12.41 -18.86 -5.80
CA MET A 360 -12.50 -19.34 -7.18
C MET A 360 -11.23 -20.13 -7.60
N TYR A 361 -10.06 -19.77 -7.07
CA TYR A 361 -8.78 -20.46 -7.28
C TYR A 361 -8.71 -21.83 -6.57
N VAL A 362 -9.20 -21.92 -5.33
CA VAL A 362 -9.14 -23.15 -4.51
C VAL A 362 -10.29 -24.12 -4.82
N SER A 363 -11.42 -23.66 -5.35
CA SER A 363 -12.56 -24.54 -5.69
C SER A 363 -12.39 -25.30 -7.02
N LYS A 364 -11.27 -25.14 -7.73
CA LYS A 364 -10.94 -25.86 -8.97
C LYS A 364 -9.72 -26.80 -8.84
N GLY A 365 -9.23 -27.04 -7.63
CA GLY A 365 -8.26 -28.11 -7.32
C GLY A 365 -8.95 -29.44 -7.09
#